data_AF-A0A662WJ71-F1
#
_entry.id   AF-A0A662WJ71-F1
#
_cell.length_a   1.000
_cell.length_b   1.000
_cell.length_c   1.000
_cell.angle_alpha   90.00
_cell.angle_beta   90.00
_cell.angle_gamma   90.00
#
_symmetry.space_group_name_H-M   'P 1'
#
loop_
_entity.id
_entity.type
_entity.pdbx_description
1 polymer ?
#
loop_
_entity_poly.entity_id
_entity_poly.type
_entity_poly.pdbx_seq_one_letter_code
_entity_poly.pdbx_strand_id
1 'polypeptide(L)'
;MKPSLNLESSYANSGQIALEAGDKSGYGFATTPYTPHRDDRDRCERSLHHTNRSQFQPEEQHHTKWFITESAHLRECFAEFLGTFVMICFGMGVNNQVVLSEEGNGTWLSINMAWGIAVLMGVYCSEGVSGAHMNCAVSFAHAVYGRLPWWKFPGYCAAQTLGAFLGACTIYLLDYQKLMKADPNKETTQANFATYPNPDISNVTAFYSEALATSMLLLCIYAITDQRNRSPGTVGTPFAFCLMIMALGMSFGMNT
;
A
#
# COMPACT_ATOMS: atom_id res chain seq x y z
N MET A 1 -63.92 25.40 -62.73
CA MET A 1 -63.54 24.11 -63.34
C MET A 1 -62.70 23.33 -62.31
N LYS A 2 -63.29 22.30 -61.68
CA LYS A 2 -62.56 21.21 -60.98
C LYS A 2 -62.14 20.16 -62.05
N PRO A 3 -61.38 19.07 -61.78
CA PRO A 3 -60.27 18.81 -60.81
C PRO A 3 -59.14 17.90 -61.39
N SER A 4 -58.12 17.58 -60.59
CA SER A 4 -57.41 16.27 -60.41
C SER A 4 -56.23 16.56 -59.45
N LEU A 5 -56.16 16.15 -58.17
CA LEU A 5 -56.45 14.93 -57.42
C LEU A 5 -55.59 13.72 -57.81
N ASN A 6 -54.78 13.28 -56.82
CA ASN A 6 -54.24 11.95 -56.50
C ASN A 6 -52.71 11.98 -56.27
N LEU A 7 -52.09 11.46 -55.21
CA LEU A 7 -52.55 10.67 -54.07
C LEU A 7 -51.49 10.75 -52.92
N GLU A 8 -51.91 10.34 -51.72
CA GLU A 8 -51.29 10.42 -50.39
C GLU A 8 -49.99 9.62 -50.13
N SER A 9 -49.23 10.04 -49.09
CA SER A 9 -48.99 9.30 -47.80
C SER A 9 -47.83 9.98 -47.05
N SER A 10 -47.99 10.74 -45.94
CA SER A 10 -48.29 10.33 -44.55
C SER A 10 -47.26 9.32 -43.99
N TYR A 11 -46.58 9.47 -42.84
CA TYR A 11 -46.90 10.11 -41.55
C TYR A 11 -45.64 10.42 -40.69
N ALA A 12 -45.72 11.51 -39.91
CA ALA A 12 -45.39 11.69 -38.47
C ALA A 12 -43.91 11.55 -37.98
N ASN A 13 -43.45 12.20 -36.90
CA ASN A 13 -44.12 13.00 -35.88
C ASN A 13 -43.10 13.93 -35.16
N SER A 14 -43.55 15.17 -34.94
CA SER A 14 -43.42 16.08 -33.79
C SER A 14 -42.32 15.94 -32.72
N GLY A 15 -41.75 17.11 -32.39
CA GLY A 15 -41.16 17.40 -31.08
C GLY A 15 -40.30 18.67 -31.02
N GLN A 16 -40.90 19.85 -31.18
CA GLN A 16 -40.30 21.17 -30.88
C GLN A 16 -39.82 21.22 -29.41
N ILE A 17 -38.55 21.51 -29.11
CA ILE A 17 -37.87 22.82 -28.98
C ILE A 17 -38.38 23.74 -27.86
N ALA A 18 -37.46 23.88 -26.89
CA ALA A 18 -37.12 25.01 -26.03
C ALA A 18 -38.07 25.40 -24.89
N LEU A 19 -37.49 25.48 -23.69
CA LEU A 19 -37.24 26.77 -23.04
C LEU A 19 -35.93 26.68 -22.22
N GLU A 20 -34.96 27.50 -22.60
CA GLU A 20 -33.75 27.80 -21.83
C GLU A 20 -34.07 28.64 -20.59
N ALA A 21 -33.30 28.43 -19.52
CA ALA A 21 -32.96 29.49 -18.57
C ALA A 21 -31.48 29.32 -18.20
N GLY A 22 -30.65 30.33 -18.52
CA GLY A 22 -29.23 30.42 -18.17
C GLY A 22 -29.01 30.45 -16.64
N ASP A 23 -27.78 30.45 -16.12
CA ASP A 23 -26.60 31.12 -16.63
C ASP A 23 -25.33 30.66 -15.89
N LYS A 24 -24.23 30.54 -16.66
CA LYS A 24 -22.81 30.86 -16.37
C LYS A 24 -22.09 30.36 -15.10
N SER A 25 -21.11 29.49 -15.36
CA SER A 25 -19.68 29.70 -15.04
C SER A 25 -18.87 28.92 -16.08
N GLY A 26 -18.26 29.55 -17.09
CA GLY A 26 -16.95 30.18 -17.00
C GLY A 26 -15.85 29.13 -17.28
N TYR A 27 -15.27 29.17 -18.48
CA TYR A 27 -14.30 28.24 -19.11
C TYR A 27 -14.91 27.07 -19.92
N GLY A 28 -15.19 27.34 -21.20
CA GLY A 28 -15.44 26.29 -22.19
C GLY A 28 -14.14 25.68 -22.69
N PHE A 29 -13.89 24.40 -22.40
CA PHE A 29 -12.88 23.62 -23.10
C PHE A 29 -13.47 23.13 -24.43
N ALA A 30 -12.69 23.24 -25.51
CA ALA A 30 -13.04 22.68 -26.81
C ALA A 30 -13.26 21.16 -26.70
N THR A 31 -14.41 20.67 -27.13
CA THR A 31 -14.72 19.24 -27.28
C THR A 31 -13.85 18.65 -28.38
N THR A 32 -12.87 17.83 -28.00
CA THR A 32 -12.09 17.00 -28.94
C THR A 32 -12.81 15.67 -29.16
N PRO A 33 -12.55 14.94 -30.26
CA PRO A 33 -13.20 13.64 -30.55
C PRO A 33 -12.92 12.51 -29.54
N TYR A 34 -12.26 12.81 -28.41
CA TYR A 34 -11.98 11.87 -27.32
C TYR A 34 -12.69 12.24 -26.00
N THR A 35 -13.59 13.22 -25.95
CA THR A 35 -14.45 13.43 -24.77
C THR A 35 -15.48 12.31 -24.66
N PRO A 36 -15.47 11.46 -23.62
CA PRO A 36 -16.47 10.42 -23.46
C PRO A 36 -17.80 11.05 -23.02
N HIS A 37 -18.90 10.65 -23.68
CA HIS A 37 -20.25 11.02 -23.28
C HIS A 37 -20.51 10.56 -21.83
N ARG A 38 -20.97 11.49 -20.99
CA ARG A 38 -21.14 11.32 -19.54
C ARG A 38 -22.21 10.28 -19.17
N ASP A 39 -23.10 9.94 -20.09
CA ASP A 39 -24.28 9.09 -19.84
C ASP A 39 -23.95 7.59 -19.78
N ASP A 40 -22.89 7.12 -20.45
CA ASP A 40 -22.52 5.70 -20.47
C ASP A 40 -21.71 5.25 -19.23
N ARG A 41 -21.03 6.18 -18.55
CA ARG A 41 -20.28 5.86 -17.31
C ARG A 41 -21.22 5.51 -16.16
N ASP A 42 -22.33 6.23 -16.02
CA ASP A 42 -23.25 6.07 -14.89
C ASP A 42 -24.02 4.74 -14.92
N ARG A 43 -24.18 4.12 -16.10
CA ARG A 43 -24.84 2.82 -16.28
C ARG A 43 -23.89 1.65 -16.02
N CYS A 44 -22.62 1.77 -16.41
CA CYS A 44 -21.62 0.73 -16.20
C CYS A 44 -21.08 0.73 -14.75
N GLU A 45 -20.91 1.90 -14.13
CA GLU A 45 -20.58 2.01 -12.69
C GLU A 45 -21.69 1.39 -11.83
N ARG A 46 -22.97 1.62 -12.14
CA ARG A 46 -24.08 1.00 -11.40
C ARG A 46 -24.07 -0.53 -11.47
N SER A 47 -23.68 -1.12 -12.60
CA SER A 47 -23.63 -2.57 -12.78
C SER A 47 -22.41 -3.21 -12.09
N LEU A 48 -21.27 -2.51 -12.05
CA LEU A 48 -20.05 -2.99 -11.38
C LEU A 48 -20.05 -2.78 -9.86
N HIS A 49 -20.94 -1.93 -9.33
CA HIS A 49 -21.16 -1.76 -7.90
C HIS A 49 -22.19 -2.72 -7.28
N HIS A 50 -22.73 -3.66 -8.07
CA HIS A 50 -23.64 -4.70 -7.59
C HIS A 50 -22.94 -5.99 -7.12
N THR A 51 -21.61 -6.04 -7.09
CA THR A 51 -20.90 -7.12 -6.39
C THR A 51 -20.83 -6.85 -4.89
N ASN A 52 -21.83 -7.39 -4.21
CA ASN A 52 -21.74 -7.83 -2.81
C ASN A 52 -21.57 -6.75 -1.72
N ARG A 53 -22.27 -5.62 -1.83
CA ARG A 53 -22.48 -4.71 -0.68
C ARG A 53 -23.63 -5.13 0.24
N SER A 54 -24.40 -6.14 -0.16
CA SER A 54 -25.61 -6.59 0.53
C SER A 54 -25.43 -7.78 1.50
N GLN A 55 -24.20 -8.29 1.70
CA GLN A 55 -23.91 -9.30 2.73
C GLN A 55 -23.38 -8.72 4.04
N PHE A 56 -23.19 -7.40 4.15
CA PHE A 56 -22.97 -6.78 5.46
C PHE A 56 -24.32 -6.51 6.12
N GLN A 57 -25.00 -7.58 6.53
CA GLN A 57 -26.00 -7.49 7.58
C GLN A 57 -25.24 -7.24 8.88
N PRO A 58 -25.43 -6.09 9.57
CA PRO A 58 -25.05 -5.98 10.96
C PRO A 58 -26.02 -6.86 11.76
N GLU A 59 -25.86 -8.18 11.69
CA GLU A 59 -26.64 -9.09 12.52
C GLU A 59 -26.11 -9.01 13.95
N GLU A 60 -26.97 -8.46 14.80
CA GLU A 60 -26.89 -8.39 16.24
C GLU A 60 -26.62 -9.76 16.88
N GLN A 61 -25.36 -10.14 17.09
CA GLN A 61 -24.96 -11.06 18.16
C GLN A 61 -23.57 -10.70 18.70
N HIS A 62 -23.47 -9.52 19.33
CA HIS A 62 -22.34 -9.17 20.20
C HIS A 62 -22.44 -9.94 21.54
N HIS A 63 -22.50 -11.27 21.47
CA HIS A 63 -22.18 -12.10 22.62
C HIS A 63 -20.66 -12.06 22.83
N THR A 64 -20.24 -11.19 23.75
CA THR A 64 -19.02 -11.22 24.57
C THR A 64 -17.97 -12.27 24.14
N LYS A 65 -17.24 -12.01 23.06
CA LYS A 65 -15.96 -12.69 22.81
C LYS A 65 -14.90 -11.90 23.56
N TRP A 66 -14.30 -12.51 24.58
CA TRP A 66 -13.31 -11.91 25.48
C TRP A 66 -12.05 -11.33 24.78
N PHE A 67 -11.84 -11.66 23.51
CA PHE A 67 -10.76 -11.13 22.67
C PHE A 67 -11.12 -9.90 21.82
N ILE A 68 -12.38 -9.48 21.79
CA ILE A 68 -12.78 -8.31 20.98
C ILE A 68 -12.38 -7.05 21.76
N THR A 69 -11.39 -6.35 21.21
CA THR A 69 -11.00 -5.03 21.69
C THR A 69 -12.00 -3.98 21.20
N GLU A 70 -12.59 -3.21 22.12
CA GLU A 70 -13.50 -2.11 21.77
C GLU A 70 -12.77 -0.83 21.31
N SER A 71 -11.51 -0.65 21.73
CA SER A 71 -10.69 0.50 21.34
C SER A 71 -10.20 0.39 19.89
N ALA A 72 -10.66 1.30 19.03
CA ALA A 72 -10.21 1.38 17.65
C ALA A 72 -8.68 1.57 17.53
N HIS A 73 -8.08 2.37 18.41
CA HIS A 73 -6.64 2.61 18.39
C HIS A 73 -5.83 1.36 18.76
N LEU A 74 -6.30 0.58 19.73
CA LEU A 74 -5.61 -0.65 20.10
C LEU A 74 -5.70 -1.70 18.98
N ARG A 75 -6.83 -1.72 18.25
CA ARG A 75 -6.97 -2.55 17.04
C ARG A 75 -6.01 -2.15 15.93
N GLU A 76 -5.82 -0.85 15.69
CA GLU A 76 -4.79 -0.33 14.78
C GLU A 76 -3.38 -0.77 15.22
N CYS A 77 -3.07 -0.65 16.51
CA CYS A 77 -1.78 -1.08 17.05
C CYS A 77 -1.53 -2.58 16.86
N PHE A 78 -2.54 -3.43 17.09
CA PHE A 78 -2.40 -4.87 16.82
C PHE A 78 -2.19 -5.18 15.32
N ALA A 79 -2.84 -4.44 14.43
CA ALA A 79 -2.62 -4.57 12.99
C ALA A 79 -1.21 -4.15 12.59
N GLU A 80 -0.71 -3.02 13.10
CA GLU A 80 0.66 -2.55 12.87
C GLU A 80 1.70 -3.53 13.41
N PHE A 81 1.45 -4.09 14.61
CA PHE A 81 2.27 -5.13 15.19
C PHE A 81 2.34 -6.37 14.28
N LEU A 82 1.18 -6.88 13.85
CA LEU A 82 1.09 -8.09 13.02
C LEU A 82 1.71 -7.88 11.64
N GLY A 83 1.40 -6.75 10.98
CA GLY A 83 1.97 -6.42 9.67
C GLY A 83 3.50 -6.33 9.73
N THR A 84 4.03 -5.64 10.74
CA THR A 84 5.48 -5.51 10.94
C THR A 84 6.12 -6.85 11.31
N PHE A 85 5.47 -7.66 12.15
CA PHE A 85 5.94 -9.01 12.50
C PHE A 85 6.09 -9.90 11.27
N VAL A 86 5.06 -9.93 10.40
CA VAL A 86 5.08 -10.73 9.16
C VAL A 86 6.16 -10.23 8.21
N MET A 87 6.24 -8.91 8.01
CA MET A 87 7.28 -8.29 7.18
C MET A 87 8.69 -8.67 7.65
N ILE A 88 8.95 -8.59 8.96
CA ILE A 88 10.26 -8.90 9.52
C ILE A 88 10.57 -10.40 9.48
N CYS A 89 9.59 -11.29 9.69
CA CYS A 89 9.82 -12.73 9.55
C CYS A 89 10.32 -13.09 8.15
N PHE A 90 9.67 -12.58 7.10
CA PHE A 90 10.11 -12.86 5.73
C PHE A 90 11.40 -12.14 5.35
N GLY A 91 11.55 -10.87 5.73
CA GLY A 91 12.74 -10.08 5.44
C GLY A 91 14.00 -10.61 6.12
N MET A 92 13.96 -10.90 7.42
CA MET A 92 15.11 -11.49 8.11
C MET A 92 15.33 -12.96 7.73
N GLY A 93 14.27 -13.70 7.41
CA GLY A 93 14.37 -15.08 6.93
C GLY A 93 15.20 -15.19 5.65
N VAL A 94 14.98 -14.30 4.67
CA VAL A 94 15.81 -14.28 3.46
C VAL A 94 17.25 -13.83 3.74
N ASN A 95 17.46 -12.85 4.63
CA ASN A 95 18.80 -12.41 5.02
C ASN A 95 19.61 -13.58 5.58
N ASN A 96 19.04 -14.29 6.56
CA ASN A 96 19.66 -15.48 7.15
C ASN A 96 19.87 -16.59 6.13
N GLN A 97 18.88 -16.86 5.27
CA GLN A 97 19.00 -17.90 4.24
C GLN A 97 20.19 -17.64 3.32
N VAL A 98 20.35 -16.42 2.83
CA VAL A 98 21.42 -16.05 1.89
C VAL A 98 22.78 -16.07 2.60
N VAL A 99 22.89 -15.42 3.76
CA VAL A 99 24.18 -15.31 4.47
C VAL A 99 24.63 -16.67 5.02
N LEU A 100 23.75 -17.42 5.70
CA LEU A 100 24.12 -18.70 6.31
C LEU A 100 24.29 -19.84 5.29
N SER A 101 23.92 -19.62 4.03
CA SER A 101 24.20 -20.54 2.93
C SER A 101 25.37 -20.13 2.05
N GLU A 102 26.09 -19.05 2.41
CA GLU A 102 27.19 -18.49 1.60
C GLU A 102 26.74 -18.23 0.14
N GLU A 103 25.57 -17.62 -0.02
CA GLU A 103 24.90 -17.36 -1.31
C GLU A 103 24.50 -18.63 -2.11
N GLY A 104 24.59 -19.82 -1.51
CA GLY A 104 24.17 -21.07 -2.16
C GLY A 104 22.67 -21.21 -2.38
N ASN A 105 21.84 -20.60 -1.51
CA ASN A 105 20.38 -20.64 -1.57
C ASN A 105 19.73 -19.29 -1.93
N GLY A 106 20.50 -18.34 -2.43
CA GLY A 106 20.01 -17.04 -2.88
C GLY A 106 21.12 -16.00 -3.03
N THR A 107 20.78 -14.87 -3.66
CA THR A 107 21.70 -13.76 -3.91
C THR A 107 21.08 -12.44 -3.44
N TRP A 108 21.82 -11.33 -3.59
CA TRP A 108 21.30 -9.98 -3.34
C TRP A 108 19.94 -9.71 -4.00
N LEU A 109 19.73 -10.21 -5.22
CA LEU A 109 18.44 -10.06 -5.91
C LEU A 109 17.30 -10.75 -5.15
N SER A 110 17.55 -11.94 -4.60
CA SER A 110 16.55 -12.68 -3.84
C SER A 110 16.17 -11.98 -2.53
N ILE A 111 17.13 -11.31 -1.87
CA ILE A 111 16.88 -10.47 -0.69
C ILE A 111 15.88 -9.38 -1.06
N ASN A 112 16.16 -8.61 -2.10
CA ASN A 112 15.29 -7.51 -2.54
C ASN A 112 13.89 -7.97 -2.94
N MET A 113 13.79 -9.08 -3.67
CA MET A 113 12.50 -9.69 -4.03
C MET A 113 11.69 -10.10 -2.80
N ALA A 114 12.33 -10.81 -1.86
CA ALA A 114 11.66 -11.29 -0.67
C ALA A 114 11.25 -10.14 0.27
N TRP A 115 12.04 -9.07 0.42
CA TRP A 115 11.64 -7.88 1.17
C TRP A 115 10.43 -7.17 0.56
N GLY A 116 10.35 -7.08 -0.78
CA GLY A 116 9.16 -6.56 -1.45
C GLY A 116 7.91 -7.41 -1.17
N ILE A 117 8.04 -8.73 -1.26
CA ILE A 117 6.95 -9.66 -0.95
C ILE A 117 6.60 -9.64 0.55
N ALA A 118 7.58 -9.43 1.43
CA ALA A 118 7.35 -9.28 2.86
C ALA A 118 6.46 -8.07 3.16
N VAL A 119 6.73 -6.94 2.51
CA VAL A 119 5.88 -5.73 2.61
C VAL A 119 4.51 -6.00 2.02
N LEU A 120 4.41 -6.67 0.87
CA LEU A 120 3.12 -7.08 0.28
C LEU A 120 2.25 -7.82 1.30
N MET A 121 2.81 -8.84 1.95
CA MET A 121 2.09 -9.65 2.92
C MET A 121 1.75 -8.86 4.18
N GLY A 122 2.66 -8.01 4.66
CA GLY A 122 2.39 -7.12 5.78
C GLY A 122 1.23 -6.14 5.52
N VAL A 123 1.17 -5.58 4.30
CA VAL A 123 0.07 -4.72 3.85
C VAL A 123 -1.25 -5.51 3.88
N TYR A 124 -1.29 -6.72 3.32
CA TYR A 124 -2.48 -7.56 3.39
C TYR A 124 -2.94 -7.86 4.82
N CYS A 125 -2.00 -7.97 5.78
CA CYS A 125 -2.34 -8.20 7.18
C CYS A 125 -2.90 -6.98 7.91
N SER A 126 -2.63 -5.75 7.45
CA SER A 126 -2.84 -4.54 8.26
C SER A 126 -3.56 -3.39 7.57
N GLU A 127 -3.62 -3.34 6.23
CA GLU A 127 -4.13 -2.21 5.44
C GLU A 127 -5.58 -1.87 5.79
N GLY A 128 -6.45 -2.87 5.87
CA GLY A 128 -7.88 -2.69 6.15
C GLY A 128 -8.20 -2.17 7.56
N VAL A 129 -7.22 -2.13 8.46
CA VAL A 129 -7.42 -1.75 9.87
C VAL A 129 -6.62 -0.51 10.24
N SER A 130 -5.30 -0.50 10.03
CA SER A 130 -4.41 0.58 10.45
C SER A 130 -3.93 1.48 9.32
N GLY A 131 -4.15 1.07 8.06
CA GLY A 131 -3.56 1.69 6.87
C GLY A 131 -2.17 1.14 6.51
N ALA A 132 -1.69 0.09 7.21
CA ALA A 132 -0.42 -0.58 6.95
C ALA A 132 0.79 0.35 6.90
N HIS A 133 1.04 1.13 7.96
CA HIS A 133 2.22 1.99 8.00
C HIS A 133 3.51 1.15 8.11
N MET A 134 3.52 0.18 9.04
CA MET A 134 4.58 -0.81 9.30
C MET A 134 6.00 -0.21 9.43
N ASN A 135 6.08 1.09 9.66
CA ASN A 135 7.30 1.87 9.62
C ASN A 135 7.09 3.18 10.40
N CYS A 136 8.00 3.45 11.32
CA CYS A 136 7.93 4.63 12.18
C CYS A 136 8.12 5.93 11.38
N ALA A 137 8.98 5.96 10.36
CA ALA A 137 9.19 7.12 9.50
C ALA A 137 7.94 7.41 8.63
N VAL A 138 7.28 6.36 8.12
CA VAL A 138 5.99 6.49 7.41
C VAL A 138 4.92 7.03 8.34
N SER A 139 4.82 6.49 9.56
CA SER A 139 3.88 6.98 10.58
C SER A 139 4.14 8.43 10.97
N PHE A 140 5.42 8.81 11.09
CA PHE A 140 5.83 10.18 11.37
C PHE A 140 5.45 11.12 10.24
N ALA A 141 5.72 10.74 8.98
CA ALA A 141 5.31 11.52 7.81
C ALA A 141 3.78 11.69 7.78
N HIS A 142 3.02 10.63 8.01
CA HIS A 142 1.56 10.73 8.11
C HIS A 142 1.11 11.68 9.22
N ALA A 143 1.81 11.72 10.36
CA ALA A 143 1.51 12.68 11.43
C ALA A 143 1.80 14.13 11.01
N VAL A 144 2.93 14.38 10.34
CA VAL A 144 3.33 15.70 9.82
C VAL A 144 2.34 16.20 8.77
N TYR A 145 1.91 15.35 7.84
CA TYR A 145 0.95 15.70 6.78
C TYR A 145 -0.51 15.63 7.22
N GLY A 146 -0.79 15.46 8.51
CA GLY A 146 -2.15 15.48 9.08
C GLY A 146 -3.02 14.27 8.70
N ARG A 147 -2.41 13.17 8.24
CA ARG A 147 -3.09 11.90 7.91
C ARG A 147 -3.17 10.95 9.11
N LEU A 148 -2.35 11.16 10.14
CA LEU A 148 -2.40 10.46 11.42
C LEU A 148 -2.46 11.48 12.57
N PRO A 149 -3.40 11.37 13.53
CA PRO A 149 -3.36 12.20 14.73
C PRO A 149 -2.06 11.97 15.52
N TRP A 150 -1.36 13.04 15.88
CA TRP A 150 -0.08 12.98 16.61
C TRP A 150 -0.12 12.14 17.90
N TRP A 151 -1.26 12.09 18.60
CA TRP A 151 -1.41 11.29 19.81
C TRP A 151 -1.38 9.77 19.56
N LYS A 152 -1.71 9.31 18.34
CA LYS A 152 -1.65 7.90 17.94
C LYS A 152 -0.25 7.44 17.54
N PHE A 153 0.59 8.37 17.11
CA PHE A 153 1.93 8.09 16.59
C PHE A 153 2.80 7.25 17.53
N PRO A 154 2.90 7.56 18.85
CA PRO A 154 3.69 6.73 19.76
C PRO A 154 3.19 5.29 19.87
N GLY A 155 1.87 5.07 19.80
CA GLY A 155 1.28 3.73 19.81
C GLY A 155 1.64 2.90 18.58
N TYR A 156 1.61 3.54 17.40
CA TYR A 156 2.05 2.92 16.15
C TYR A 156 3.54 2.54 16.22
N CYS A 157 4.41 3.45 16.65
CA CYS A 157 5.84 3.18 16.79
C CYS A 157 6.12 2.03 17.76
N ALA A 158 5.47 2.04 18.94
CA ALA A 158 5.64 0.97 19.91
C ALA A 158 5.19 -0.40 19.36
N ALA A 159 4.05 -0.44 18.68
CA ALA A 159 3.54 -1.65 18.05
C ALA A 159 4.47 -2.18 16.95
N GLN A 160 4.97 -1.30 16.07
CA GLN A 160 5.91 -1.64 15.02
C GLN A 160 7.22 -2.18 15.59
N THR A 161 7.81 -1.48 16.57
CA THR A 161 9.06 -1.93 17.21
C THR A 161 8.90 -3.27 17.91
N LEU A 162 7.79 -3.51 18.62
CA LEU A 162 7.51 -4.80 19.25
C LEU A 162 7.28 -5.91 18.21
N GLY A 163 6.57 -5.62 17.12
CA GLY A 163 6.35 -6.55 16.03
C GLY A 163 7.66 -6.96 15.35
N ALA A 164 8.53 -5.97 15.08
CA ALA A 164 9.85 -6.21 14.53
C ALA A 164 10.74 -7.02 15.47
N PHE A 165 10.75 -6.68 16.76
CA PHE A 165 11.54 -7.40 17.76
C PHE A 165 11.12 -8.88 17.85
N LEU A 166 9.81 -9.16 17.94
CA LEU A 166 9.33 -10.55 18.00
C LEU A 166 9.50 -11.31 16.68
N GLY A 167 9.42 -10.62 15.54
CA GLY A 167 9.76 -11.20 14.23
C GLY A 167 11.23 -11.63 14.19
N ALA A 168 12.13 -10.75 14.62
CA ALA A 168 13.56 -11.03 14.72
C ALA A 168 13.86 -12.20 15.67
N CYS A 169 13.22 -12.23 16.86
CA CYS A 169 13.33 -13.34 17.79
C CYS A 169 12.87 -14.67 17.16
N THR A 170 11.79 -14.64 16.39
CA THR A 170 11.25 -15.86 15.74
C THR A 170 12.25 -16.42 14.72
N ILE A 171 12.85 -15.56 13.90
CA ILE A 171 13.87 -15.98 12.92
C ILE A 171 15.19 -16.40 13.60
N TYR A 172 15.58 -15.71 14.66
CA TYR A 172 16.72 -16.13 15.48
C TYR A 172 16.55 -17.55 16.03
N LEU A 173 15.35 -17.86 16.56
CA LEU A 173 15.03 -19.20 17.07
C LEU A 173 14.98 -20.24 15.95
N LEU A 174 14.45 -19.89 14.77
CA LEU A 174 14.39 -20.76 13.60
C LEU A 174 15.79 -21.19 13.14
N ASP A 175 16.73 -20.23 13.04
CA ASP A 175 18.08 -20.47 12.53
C ASP A 175 19.12 -20.67 13.63
N TYR A 176 18.70 -20.83 14.89
CA TYR A 176 19.58 -20.84 16.06
C TYR A 176 20.78 -21.79 15.93
N GLN A 177 20.55 -23.01 15.44
CA GLN A 177 21.61 -24.01 15.27
C GLN A 177 22.64 -23.61 14.20
N LYS A 178 22.18 -23.00 13.10
CA LYS A 178 23.06 -22.53 12.03
C LYS A 178 23.83 -21.30 12.46
N LEU A 179 23.17 -20.35 13.13
CA LEU A 179 23.79 -19.16 13.69
C LEU A 179 24.88 -19.54 14.69
N MET A 180 24.61 -20.47 15.62
CA MET A 180 25.61 -20.92 16.59
C MET A 180 26.81 -21.63 15.95
N LYS A 181 26.59 -22.32 14.83
CA LYS A 181 27.67 -22.97 14.08
C LYS A 181 28.51 -21.97 13.30
N ALA A 182 27.87 -20.98 12.68
CA ALA A 182 28.53 -19.97 11.87
C ALA A 182 29.29 -18.95 12.73
N ASP A 183 28.72 -18.58 13.88
CA ASP A 183 29.24 -17.53 14.76
C ASP A 183 28.99 -17.87 16.24
N PRO A 184 29.81 -18.75 16.84
CA PRO A 184 29.68 -19.13 18.24
C PRO A 184 29.80 -17.93 19.21
N ASN A 185 30.62 -16.94 18.84
CA ASN A 185 30.93 -15.77 19.66
C ASN A 185 29.94 -14.60 19.46
N LYS A 186 29.05 -14.67 18.46
CA LYS A 186 28.02 -13.65 18.13
C LYS A 186 28.60 -12.31 17.72
N GLU A 187 29.72 -12.31 16.99
CA GLU A 187 30.42 -11.09 16.58
C GLU A 187 30.13 -10.67 15.13
N THR A 188 29.74 -11.62 14.26
CA THR A 188 29.66 -11.40 12.80
C THR A 188 28.24 -11.44 12.25
N THR A 189 27.33 -12.17 12.90
CA THR A 189 25.96 -12.39 12.43
C THR A 189 24.96 -11.26 12.72
N GLN A 190 25.41 -10.20 13.41
CA GLN A 190 24.58 -9.05 13.75
C GLN A 190 24.00 -8.33 12.51
N ALA A 191 24.73 -8.33 11.39
CA ALA A 191 24.31 -7.70 10.13
C ALA A 191 23.11 -8.40 9.47
N ASN A 192 22.75 -9.60 9.91
CA ASN A 192 21.58 -10.30 9.39
C ASN A 192 20.26 -9.71 9.93
N PHE A 193 20.32 -9.10 11.13
CA PHE A 193 19.15 -8.60 11.86
C PHE A 193 19.02 -7.08 11.83
N ALA A 194 20.10 -6.36 11.60
CA ALA A 194 20.12 -4.90 11.48
C ALA A 194 21.09 -4.47 10.39
N THR A 195 20.82 -3.33 9.77
CA THR A 195 21.71 -2.74 8.76
C THR A 195 22.88 -2.04 9.45
N TYR A 196 24.07 -2.21 8.88
CA TYR A 196 25.30 -1.54 9.30
C TYR A 196 25.90 -0.86 8.09
N PRO A 197 26.42 0.37 8.23
CA PRO A 197 27.02 1.09 7.11
C PRO A 197 28.24 0.34 6.59
N ASN A 198 28.47 0.44 5.29
CA ASN A 198 29.67 -0.10 4.68
C ASN A 198 30.93 0.55 5.33
N PRO A 199 31.98 -0.24 5.69
CA PRO A 199 33.22 0.30 6.25
C PRO A 199 33.90 1.38 5.40
N ASP A 200 33.63 1.40 4.09
CA ASP A 200 34.25 2.32 3.13
C ASP A 200 33.58 3.71 3.08
N ILE A 201 32.47 3.92 3.80
CA ILE A 201 31.70 5.18 3.76
C ILE A 201 31.70 5.92 5.10
N SER A 202 31.58 7.24 5.03
CA SER A 202 31.43 8.09 6.22
C SER A 202 30.01 8.06 6.77
N ASN A 203 29.84 8.35 8.07
CA ASN A 203 28.52 8.47 8.70
C ASN A 203 27.63 9.54 8.04
N VAL A 204 28.22 10.59 7.46
CA VAL A 204 27.46 11.63 6.73
C VAL A 204 26.92 11.06 5.42
N THR A 205 27.71 10.27 4.71
CA THR A 205 27.29 9.58 3.49
C THR A 205 26.19 8.56 3.78
N ALA A 206 26.32 7.79 4.87
CA ALA A 206 25.30 6.84 5.32
C ALA A 206 23.99 7.55 5.72
N PHE A 207 24.08 8.67 6.42
CA PHE A 207 22.90 9.49 6.73
C PHE A 207 22.21 9.99 5.45
N TYR A 208 22.98 10.48 4.48
CA TYR A 208 22.44 10.97 3.22
C TYR A 208 21.79 9.85 2.40
N SER A 209 22.38 8.65 2.34
CA SER A 209 21.78 7.52 1.63
C SER A 209 20.44 7.12 2.23
N GLU A 210 20.36 6.99 3.55
CA GLU A 210 19.13 6.67 4.28
C GLU A 210 18.06 7.75 4.14
N ALA A 211 18.45 9.02 4.25
CA ALA A 211 17.54 10.16 4.08
C ALA A 211 16.97 10.20 2.65
N LEU A 212 17.83 9.98 1.63
CA LEU A 212 17.41 9.96 0.24
C LEU A 212 16.50 8.76 -0.05
N ALA A 213 16.87 7.55 0.38
CA ALA A 213 16.07 6.33 0.17
C ALA A 213 14.70 6.46 0.85
N THR A 214 14.65 6.95 2.08
CA THR A 214 13.39 7.18 2.81
C THR A 214 12.55 8.28 2.17
N SER A 215 13.16 9.33 1.63
CA SER A 215 12.42 10.38 0.90
C SER A 215 11.76 9.83 -0.38
N MET A 216 12.46 8.96 -1.12
CA MET A 216 11.93 8.29 -2.30
C MET A 216 10.83 7.30 -1.93
N LEU A 217 10.99 6.55 -0.84
CA LEU A 217 9.96 5.69 -0.28
C LEU A 217 8.66 6.48 0.00
N LEU A 218 8.75 7.58 0.75
CA LEU A 218 7.58 8.40 1.08
C LEU A 218 6.94 9.02 -0.15
N LEU A 219 7.75 9.50 -1.10
CA LEU A 219 7.26 10.05 -2.35
C LEU A 219 6.47 9.02 -3.16
N CYS A 220 7.00 7.79 -3.29
CA CYS A 220 6.30 6.71 -3.97
C CYS A 220 5.03 6.29 -3.22
N ILE A 221 5.06 6.20 -1.88
CA ILE A 221 3.86 5.90 -1.08
C ILE A 221 2.75 6.92 -1.35
N TYR A 222 3.09 8.21 -1.35
CA TYR A 222 2.10 9.24 -1.64
C TYR A 222 1.67 9.25 -3.11
N ALA A 223 2.56 8.97 -4.05
CA ALA A 223 2.18 8.85 -5.46
C ALA A 223 1.19 7.69 -5.71
N ILE A 224 1.36 6.56 -5.02
CA ILE A 224 0.50 5.37 -5.12
C ILE A 224 -0.85 5.59 -4.43
N THR A 225 -0.85 6.23 -3.26
CA THR A 225 -2.06 6.42 -2.44
C THR A 225 -2.85 7.69 -2.77
N ASP A 226 -2.31 8.58 -3.61
CA ASP A 226 -3.00 9.79 -4.04
C ASP A 226 -4.15 9.49 -5.01
N GLN A 227 -5.37 9.78 -4.57
CA GLN A 227 -6.60 9.62 -5.34
C GLN A 227 -6.68 10.56 -6.56
N ARG A 228 -5.86 11.62 -6.59
CA ARG A 228 -5.77 12.54 -7.74
C ARG A 228 -4.77 12.08 -8.79
N ASN A 229 -3.92 11.11 -8.45
CA ASN A 229 -2.97 10.51 -9.37
C ASN A 229 -3.58 9.25 -10.01
N ARG A 230 -2.86 8.64 -10.95
CA ARG A 230 -3.29 7.37 -11.56
C ARG A 230 -3.38 6.28 -10.48
N SER A 231 -4.61 5.84 -10.20
CA SER A 231 -4.86 4.77 -9.25
C SER A 231 -4.25 3.43 -9.73
N PRO A 232 -3.65 2.63 -8.82
CA PRO A 232 -3.23 1.27 -9.11
C PRO A 232 -4.40 0.27 -9.24
N GLY A 233 -5.65 0.72 -9.02
CA GLY A 233 -6.84 -0.13 -9.01
C GLY A 233 -7.11 -0.77 -7.63
N THR A 234 -8.26 -1.43 -7.48
CA THR A 234 -8.76 -1.93 -6.18
C THR A 234 -7.84 -2.93 -5.48
N VAL A 235 -7.07 -3.70 -6.24
CA VAL A 235 -6.18 -4.75 -5.73
C VAL A 235 -4.71 -4.45 -5.99
N GLY A 236 -4.40 -3.36 -6.69
CA GLY A 236 -3.03 -3.08 -7.17
C GLY A 236 -2.13 -2.40 -6.15
N THR A 237 -2.69 -1.77 -5.11
CA THR A 237 -1.92 -1.01 -4.11
C THR A 237 -0.84 -1.85 -3.41
N PRO A 238 -1.13 -3.06 -2.88
CA PRO A 238 -0.09 -3.88 -2.25
C PRO A 238 1.02 -4.28 -3.24
N PHE A 239 0.66 -4.62 -4.48
CA PHE A 239 1.64 -4.97 -5.52
C PHE A 239 2.53 -3.79 -5.91
N ALA A 240 1.97 -2.57 -5.94
CA ALA A 240 2.75 -1.37 -6.19
C ALA A 240 3.77 -1.13 -5.06
N PHE A 241 3.38 -1.33 -3.80
CA PHE A 241 4.32 -1.26 -2.67
C PHE A 241 5.42 -2.33 -2.74
N CYS A 242 5.07 -3.56 -3.12
CA CYS A 242 6.05 -4.63 -3.34
C CYS A 242 7.12 -4.23 -4.35
N LEU A 243 6.70 -3.80 -5.55
CA LEU A 243 7.61 -3.39 -6.63
C LEU A 243 8.45 -2.16 -6.25
N MET A 244 7.85 -1.22 -5.51
CA MET A 244 8.56 -0.05 -4.99
C MET A 244 9.69 -0.45 -4.04
N ILE A 245 9.43 -1.34 -3.08
CA ILE A 245 10.46 -1.79 -2.11
C ILE A 245 11.56 -2.57 -2.81
N MET A 246 11.20 -3.43 -3.77
CA MET A 246 12.19 -4.11 -4.61
C MET A 246 13.09 -3.12 -5.36
N ALA A 247 12.50 -2.11 -5.99
CA ALA A 247 13.25 -1.09 -6.73
C ALA A 247 14.17 -0.28 -5.81
N LEU A 248 13.71 0.08 -4.62
CA LEU A 248 14.51 0.81 -3.63
C LEU A 248 15.72 0.00 -3.18
N GLY A 249 15.53 -1.25 -2.77
CA GLY A 249 16.64 -2.07 -2.29
C GLY A 249 17.65 -2.41 -3.40
N MET A 250 17.19 -2.67 -4.62
CA MET A 250 18.08 -2.88 -5.77
C MET A 250 18.87 -1.63 -6.19
N SER A 251 18.35 -0.43 -5.91
CA SER A 251 18.98 0.83 -6.33
C SER A 251 19.81 1.50 -5.24
N PHE A 252 19.44 1.34 -3.97
CA PHE A 252 20.00 2.11 -2.85
C PHE A 252 20.65 1.24 -1.75
N GLY A 253 20.46 -0.09 -1.74
CA GLY A 253 20.90 -0.95 -0.63
C GLY A 253 22.39 -1.32 -0.58
N MET A 254 23.25 -0.70 -1.41
CA MET A 254 24.69 -1.00 -1.41
C MET A 254 25.45 -0.33 -0.26
N ASN A 255 25.00 0.87 0.13
CA ASN A 255 25.71 1.69 1.12
C ASN A 255 25.32 1.35 2.56
N THR A 256 24.04 1.04 2.76
CA THR A 256 23.34 0.80 4.02
C THR A 256 22.17 -0.13 3.76
#